data_AF-A0A445FE44-F1
#
_entry.id   AF-A0A445FE44-F1
#
_cell.length_a   1.000
_cell.length_b   1.000
_cell.length_c   1.000
_cell.angle_alpha   90.00
_cell.angle_beta   90.00
_cell.angle_gamma   90.00
#
_symmetry.space_group_name_H-M   'P 1'
#
loop_
_entity.id
_entity.type
_entity.pdbx_description
1 polymer ?
#
loop_
_entity_poly.entity_id
_entity_poly.type
_entity_poly.pdbx_seq_one_letter_code
_entity_poly.pdbx_strand_id
1 'polypeptide(L)'
;GLQTPDRGTKYSCRHISLDPSSLAYWNWSWDEIVSYDLLVMFNYVFSQTEQKINYVGHSLGTLIALASFLEGKLVSQLKSAALLSPIAYLSHMNTKLGVVVAKSFVGE
;
A
#
# COMPACT_ATOMS: atom_id res chain seq x y z
N GLY A 1 -8.36 -13.40 2.58
CA GLY A 1 -8.52 -13.52 1.13
C GLY A 1 -7.30 -12.90 0.48
N LEU A 2 -6.68 -13.56 -0.50
CA LEU A 2 -5.57 -12.94 -1.23
C LEU A 2 -6.15 -11.88 -2.18
N GLN A 3 -5.83 -10.62 -1.92
CA GLN A 3 -6.02 -9.51 -2.85
C GLN A 3 -4.66 -9.14 -3.43
N THR A 4 -4.64 -8.93 -4.75
CA THR A 4 -3.48 -8.50 -5.52
C THR A 4 -3.15 -7.03 -5.20
N PRO A 5 -1.95 -6.52 -5.58
CA PRO A 5 -1.57 -5.17 -5.24
C PRO A 5 -2.59 -4.18 -5.82
N ASP A 6 -2.88 -3.15 -5.01
CA ASP A 6 -3.82 -2.09 -5.32
C ASP A 6 -5.26 -2.61 -5.54
N ARG A 7 -5.82 -3.25 -4.51
CA ARG A 7 -7.23 -3.65 -4.45
C ARG A 7 -8.15 -2.54 -4.96
N GLY A 8 -9.15 -2.91 -5.77
CA GLY A 8 -10.09 -1.96 -6.35
C GLY A 8 -9.59 -1.19 -7.58
N THR A 9 -8.35 -1.42 -8.05
CA THR A 9 -7.93 -0.95 -9.38
C THR A 9 -8.52 -1.83 -10.49
N LYS A 10 -8.54 -1.31 -11.73
CA LYS A 10 -9.05 -2.00 -12.93
C LYS A 10 -8.53 -3.45 -13.07
N TYR A 11 -7.32 -3.73 -12.60
CA TYR A 11 -6.67 -5.04 -12.72
C TYR A 11 -6.73 -5.87 -11.43
N SER A 12 -7.16 -5.27 -10.31
CA SER A 12 -7.25 -5.90 -8.98
C SER A 12 -8.67 -5.72 -8.37
N CYS A 13 -9.71 -5.87 -9.21
CA CYS A 13 -11.12 -5.79 -8.82
C CYS A 13 -11.77 -7.16 -8.51
N ARG A 14 -11.00 -8.17 -8.10
CA ARG A 14 -11.55 -9.50 -7.72
C ARG A 14 -11.40 -9.74 -6.23
N HIS A 15 -12.39 -10.43 -5.63
CA HIS A 15 -12.32 -10.91 -4.26
C HIS A 15 -12.97 -12.30 -4.18
N ILE A 16 -12.50 -13.13 -3.25
CA ILE A 16 -12.92 -14.55 -3.15
C ILE A 16 -14.41 -14.66 -2.75
N SER A 17 -14.92 -13.71 -1.97
CA SER A 17 -16.27 -13.78 -1.40
C SER A 17 -17.14 -12.53 -1.62
N LEU A 18 -16.57 -11.43 -2.14
CA LEU A 18 -17.28 -10.15 -2.26
C LEU A 18 -17.34 -9.72 -3.72
N ASP A 19 -18.52 -9.23 -4.13
CA ASP A 19 -18.74 -8.69 -5.47
C ASP A 19 -18.35 -7.20 -5.52
N PRO A 20 -17.62 -6.72 -6.54
CA PRO A 20 -17.26 -5.30 -6.69
C PRO A 20 -18.44 -4.33 -6.78
N SER A 21 -19.66 -4.80 -7.07
CA SER A 21 -20.89 -4.00 -7.01
C SER A 21 -21.39 -3.76 -5.59
N SER A 22 -20.90 -4.50 -4.59
CA SER A 22 -21.28 -4.35 -3.18
C SER A 22 -20.44 -3.28 -2.49
N LEU A 23 -21.09 -2.45 -1.65
CA LEU A 23 -20.39 -1.47 -0.80
C LEU A 23 -19.34 -2.13 0.11
N ALA A 24 -19.61 -3.35 0.59
CA ALA A 24 -18.71 -4.09 1.45
C ALA A 24 -17.36 -4.43 0.77
N TYR A 25 -17.34 -4.53 -0.57
CA TYR A 25 -16.10 -4.72 -1.32
C TYR A 25 -15.16 -3.52 -1.21
N TRP A 26 -15.71 -2.31 -1.07
CA TRP A 26 -14.98 -1.04 -1.03
C TRP A 26 -14.66 -0.56 0.38
N ASN A 27 -15.05 -1.33 1.40
CA ASN A 27 -14.81 -0.98 2.80
C ASN A 27 -13.40 -1.39 3.24
N TRP A 28 -12.39 -0.72 2.71
CA TRP A 28 -10.98 -0.86 3.07
C TRP A 28 -10.27 0.49 2.97
N SER A 29 -9.20 0.66 3.73
CA SER A 29 -8.31 1.82 3.70
C SER A 29 -6.91 1.42 3.23
N TRP A 30 -6.00 2.38 3.27
CA TRP A 30 -4.58 2.16 3.00
C TRP A 30 -3.93 1.19 4.01
N ASP A 31 -4.48 1.06 5.22
CA ASP A 31 -3.96 0.16 6.26
C ASP A 31 -4.09 -1.30 5.86
N GLU A 32 -5.20 -1.70 5.22
CA GLU A 32 -5.33 -3.06 4.69
C GLU A 32 -4.33 -3.33 3.56
N ILE A 33 -3.96 -2.32 2.78
CA ILE A 33 -2.96 -2.47 1.72
C ILE A 33 -1.57 -2.71 2.32
N VAL A 34 -1.22 -1.97 3.38
CA VAL A 34 0.02 -2.14 4.15
C VAL A 34 0.06 -3.52 4.81
N SER A 35 -1.04 -3.90 5.46
CA SER A 35 -1.11 -5.09 6.32
C SER A 35 -1.21 -6.40 5.55
N TYR A 36 -1.91 -6.41 4.42
CA TYR A 36 -2.19 -7.63 3.66
C TYR A 36 -1.53 -7.61 2.29
N ASP A 37 -1.84 -6.60 1.46
CA ASP A 37 -1.52 -6.66 0.03
C ASP A 37 -0.01 -6.56 -0.22
N LEU A 38 0.65 -5.63 0.45
CA LEU A 38 2.09 -5.43 0.28
C LEU A 38 2.90 -6.61 0.80
N LEU A 39 2.49 -7.19 1.93
CA LEU A 39 3.13 -8.38 2.51
C LEU A 39 3.00 -9.61 1.61
N VAL A 40 1.79 -9.87 1.10
CA VAL A 40 1.53 -11.00 0.19
C VAL A 40 2.37 -10.86 -1.08
N MET A 41 2.49 -9.64 -1.63
CA MET A 41 3.30 -9.37 -2.80
C MET A 41 4.79 -9.60 -2.58
N PHE A 42 5.33 -9.09 -1.48
CA PHE A 42 6.73 -9.30 -1.14
C PHE A 42 7.04 -10.77 -0.92
N ASN A 43 6.19 -11.48 -0.17
CA ASN A 43 6.35 -12.91 0.06
C ASN A 43 6.27 -13.71 -1.23
N TYR A 44 5.33 -13.38 -2.13
CA TYR A 44 5.21 -14.04 -3.42
C TYR A 44 6.49 -13.87 -4.24
N VAL A 45 6.95 -12.63 -4.45
CA VAL A 45 8.17 -12.35 -5.24
C VAL A 45 9.40 -12.99 -4.59
N PHE A 46 9.53 -12.90 -3.26
CA PHE A 46 10.63 -13.52 -2.53
C PHE A 46 10.61 -15.04 -2.68
N SER A 47 9.44 -15.69 -2.62
CA SER A 47 9.32 -17.14 -2.80
C SER A 47 9.70 -17.61 -4.20
N GLN A 48 9.47 -16.78 -5.22
CA GLN A 48 9.74 -17.12 -6.62
C GLN A 48 11.19 -16.87 -7.01
N THR A 49 11.82 -15.86 -6.42
CA THR A 49 13.17 -15.40 -6.81
C THR A 49 14.25 -15.80 -5.83
N GLU A 50 13.88 -16.11 -4.58
CA GLU A 50 14.78 -16.30 -3.43
C GLU A 50 15.77 -15.14 -3.23
N GLN A 51 15.41 -13.95 -3.71
CA GLN A 51 16.24 -12.76 -3.68
C GLN A 51 15.57 -11.64 -2.91
N LYS A 52 16.39 -10.83 -2.23
CA LYS A 52 15.92 -9.59 -1.59
C LYS A 52 15.45 -8.58 -2.64
N ILE A 53 14.35 -7.91 -2.35
CA ILE A 53 13.58 -7.08 -3.29
C ILE A 53 14.07 -5.63 -3.29
N ASN A 54 14.24 -5.03 -4.47
CA ASN A 54 14.41 -3.58 -4.61
C ASN A 54 13.02 -2.96 -4.84
N TYR A 55 12.57 -2.12 -3.92
CA TYR A 55 11.26 -1.48 -3.99
C TYR A 55 11.36 -0.11 -4.64
N VAL A 56 10.42 0.22 -5.53
CA VAL A 56 10.26 1.57 -6.08
C VAL A 56 8.81 1.99 -5.88
N GLY A 57 8.59 2.98 -5.03
CA GLY A 57 7.27 3.51 -4.71
C GLY A 57 7.10 4.93 -5.22
N HIS A 58 5.91 5.27 -5.70
CA HIS A 58 5.54 6.62 -6.09
C HIS A 58 4.28 7.07 -5.35
N SER A 59 4.24 8.31 -4.85
CA SER A 59 3.06 8.88 -4.19
C SER A 59 2.54 7.97 -3.07
N LEU A 60 1.31 7.43 -3.13
CA LEU A 60 0.76 6.50 -2.15
C LEU A 60 1.65 5.26 -1.89
N GLY A 61 2.34 4.75 -2.92
CA GLY A 61 3.26 3.62 -2.76
C GLY A 61 4.41 3.95 -1.79
N THR A 62 4.83 5.22 -1.71
CA THR A 62 5.84 5.62 -0.72
C THR A 62 5.31 5.58 0.70
N LEU A 63 4.04 5.97 0.91
CA LEU A 63 3.40 5.94 2.22
C LEU A 63 3.25 4.49 2.71
N ILE A 64 2.74 3.61 1.85
CA ILE A 64 2.52 2.20 2.19
C ILE A 64 3.87 1.53 2.52
N ALA A 65 4.92 1.81 1.74
CA ALA A 65 6.26 1.29 2.02
C ALA A 65 6.81 1.79 3.36
N LEU A 66 6.69 3.09 3.64
CA LEU A 66 7.13 3.67 4.91
C LEU A 66 6.37 3.07 6.10
N ALA A 67 5.04 2.93 6.00
CA ALA A 67 4.22 2.30 7.03
C ALA A 67 4.66 0.85 7.31
N SER A 68 4.87 0.04 6.27
CA SER A 68 5.35 -1.34 6.44
C SER A 68 6.77 -1.43 6.99
N PHE A 69 7.63 -0.42 6.76
CA PHE A 69 8.97 -0.38 7.36
C PHE A 69 8.90 -0.07 8.85
N LEU A 70 7.99 0.81 9.27
CA LEU A 70 7.77 1.12 10.69
C LEU A 70 7.23 -0.09 11.46
N GLU A 71 6.39 -0.91 10.83
CA GLU A 71 5.90 -2.17 11.40
C GLU A 71 6.94 -3.32 11.38
N GLY A 72 8.10 -3.13 10.73
CA GLY A 72 9.15 -4.13 10.63
C GLY A 72 8.85 -5.33 9.70
N LYS A 73 7.70 -5.34 9.03
CA LYS A 73 7.18 -6.50 8.27
C LYS A 73 8.00 -6.86 7.03
N LEU A 74 8.60 -5.88 6.35
CA LEU A 74 9.27 -6.07 5.05
C LEU A 74 10.80 -5.97 5.10
N VAL A 75 11.36 -5.60 6.26
CA VAL A 75 12.77 -5.23 6.40
C VAL A 75 13.72 -6.39 6.11
N SER A 76 13.31 -7.63 6.44
CA SER A 76 14.12 -8.83 6.20
C SER A 76 14.25 -9.21 4.71
N GLN A 77 13.22 -8.91 3.92
CA GLN A 77 13.12 -9.24 2.50
C GLN A 77 13.50 -8.08 1.58
N LEU A 78 13.63 -6.86 2.10
CA LEU A 78 14.01 -5.67 1.35
C LEU A 78 15.53 -5.59 1.17
N LYS A 79 15.96 -5.25 -0.05
CA LYS A 79 17.34 -4.92 -0.40
C LYS A 79 17.58 -3.41 -0.42
N SER A 80 16.68 -2.68 -1.07
CA SER A 80 16.73 -1.22 -1.18
C SER A 80 15.33 -0.66 -1.48
N ALA A 81 15.10 0.62 -1.19
CA ALA A 81 13.86 1.30 -1.54
C ALA A 81 14.15 2.68 -2.16
N ALA A 82 13.53 2.95 -3.30
CA ALA A 82 13.48 4.27 -3.94
C ALA A 82 12.08 4.85 -3.80
N LEU A 83 11.98 6.04 -3.18
CA LEU A 83 10.71 6.70 -2.90
C LEU A 83 10.60 7.97 -3.75
N LEU A 84 9.71 7.94 -4.74
CA LEU A 84 9.49 9.03 -5.70
C LEU A 84 8.28 9.87 -5.25
N SER A 85 8.48 11.18 -5.05
CA SER A 85 7.45 12.09 -4.53
C SER A 85 6.84 11.61 -3.19
N PRO A 86 7.66 11.48 -2.12
CA PRO A 86 7.26 10.80 -0.90
C PRO A 86 6.14 11.52 -0.17
N ILE A 87 5.07 10.80 0.16
CA ILE A 87 4.02 11.24 1.08
C ILE A 87 4.46 10.84 2.48
N ALA A 88 5.38 11.61 3.07
CA ALA A 88 5.90 11.39 4.43
C ALA A 88 5.37 12.43 5.44
N TYR A 89 5.08 13.65 4.97
CA TYR A 89 4.50 14.73 5.75
C TYR A 89 3.43 15.42 4.92
N LEU A 90 2.17 15.21 5.28
CA LEU A 90 1.02 15.88 4.67
C LEU A 90 0.82 17.32 5.17
N SER A 91 1.58 17.75 6.19
CA SER A 91 1.41 19.02 6.89
C SER A 91 1.76 20.28 6.08
N HIS A 92 2.41 20.17 4.92
CA HIS A 92 2.83 21.32 4.10
C HIS A 92 2.30 21.30 2.65
N MET A 93 1.34 20.43 2.32
CA MET A 93 0.71 20.45 1.00
C MET A 93 -0.31 21.61 0.90
N ASN A 94 0.04 22.66 0.15
CA ASN A 94 -0.85 23.79 -0.16
C ASN A 94 -1.90 23.48 -1.25
N THR A 95 -1.98 22.23 -1.71
CA THR A 95 -2.97 21.80 -2.71
C THR A 95 -4.21 21.27 -2.02
N LYS A 96 -5.40 21.60 -2.54
CA LYS A 96 -6.69 21.17 -1.96
C LYS A 96 -6.77 19.65 -1.76
N LEU A 97 -6.15 18.87 -2.66
CA LEU A 97 -6.08 17.41 -2.57
C LEU A 97 -5.18 16.96 -1.41
N GLY A 98 -4.01 17.57 -1.24
CA GLY A 98 -3.09 17.27 -0.14
C GLY A 98 -3.69 17.55 1.23
N VAL A 99 -4.52 18.60 1.36
CA VAL A 99 -5.23 18.92 2.60
C VAL A 99 -6.36 17.91 2.91
N VAL A 100 -7.10 17.46 1.89
CA VAL A 100 -8.14 16.43 2.07
C VAL A 100 -7.51 15.12 2.50
N VAL A 101 -6.45 14.71 1.80
CA VAL A 101 -5.65 13.53 2.12
C VAL A 101 -5.11 13.66 3.55
N ALA A 102 -4.48 14.78 3.93
CA ALA A 102 -4.00 15.05 5.28
C ALA A 102 -5.07 14.87 6.36
N LYS A 103 -6.28 15.37 6.12
CA LYS A 103 -7.40 15.30 7.06
C LYS A 103 -8.00 13.90 7.18
N SER A 104 -7.99 13.12 6.09
CA SER A 104 -8.37 11.70 6.14
C SER A 104 -7.38 10.86 6.97
N PHE A 105 -6.10 11.24 7.01
CA PHE A 105 -5.07 10.55 7.81
C PHE A 105 -4.98 11.02 9.28
N VAL A 106 -5.35 12.25 9.58
CA VAL A 106 -5.36 12.80 10.96
C VAL A 106 -6.70 12.52 11.67
N GLY A 107 -7.71 12.07 10.94
CA GLY A 107 -9.08 11.86 11.42
C GLY A 107 -9.46 10.42 11.78
N GLU A 108 -8.53 9.47 11.71
CA GLU A 108 -8.69 8.11 12.27
C GLU A 108 -8.06 8.02 13.67
#